data_AF-A0A7J8E7M2-F1
#
_entry.id   AF-A0A7J8E7M2-F1
#
_cell.length_a   1.000
_cell.length_b   1.000
_cell.length_c   1.000
_cell.angle_alpha   90.00
_cell.angle_beta   90.00
_cell.angle_gamma   90.00
#
_symmetry.space_group_name_H-M   'P 1'
#
loop_
_entity.id
_entity.type
_entity.pdbx_description
1 polymer ?
#
loop_
_entity_poly.entity_id
_entity_poly.type
_entity_poly.pdbx_seq_one_letter_code
_entity_poly.pdbx_strand_id
1 'polypeptide(L)'
;MLKLPSVNLCSELRHTIEKDYNSLCDKQPIGRLLFRQFCDTKHDLKRCIEFLDAVAEYEVAADEDRRDCGLLILDTFFSKEVHFLL
;
A
#
# COMPACT_ATOMS: atom_id res chain seq x y z
N MET A 1 16.65 -19.63 -18.09
CA MET A 1 15.68 -18.53 -18.31
C MET A 1 14.57 -18.66 -17.27
N LEU A 2 14.16 -17.56 -16.64
CA LEU A 2 13.09 -17.54 -15.64
C LEU A 2 11.74 -17.33 -16.33
N LYS A 3 10.76 -18.21 -16.08
CA LYS A 3 9.40 -18.13 -16.63
C LYS A 3 8.38 -18.41 -15.52
N LEU A 4 7.30 -17.65 -15.51
CA LEU A 4 6.18 -17.91 -14.60
C LEU A 4 5.42 -19.17 -15.06
N PRO A 5 5.02 -20.06 -14.14
CA PRO A 5 4.17 -21.20 -14.47
C PRO A 5 2.73 -20.73 -14.80
N SER A 6 1.95 -21.61 -15.43
CA SER A 6 0.51 -21.37 -15.55
C SER A 6 -0.14 -21.40 -14.16
N VAL A 7 -1.21 -20.62 -13.96
CA VAL A 7 -1.91 -20.53 -12.67
C VAL A 7 -2.41 -21.89 -12.18
N ASN A 8 -2.75 -22.81 -13.08
CA ASN A 8 -3.19 -24.16 -12.71
C ASN A 8 -2.12 -24.96 -11.95
N LEU A 9 -0.84 -24.72 -12.24
CA LEU A 9 0.27 -25.36 -11.52
C LEU A 9 0.49 -24.80 -10.11
N CYS A 10 -0.13 -23.66 -9.79
CA CYS A 10 -0.04 -23.01 -8.49
C CYS A 10 -1.16 -23.42 -7.53
N SER A 11 -2.03 -24.38 -7.91
CA SER A 11 -3.20 -24.77 -7.11
C SER A 11 -2.82 -25.22 -5.70
N GLU A 12 -1.88 -26.15 -5.57
CA GLU A 12 -1.41 -26.63 -4.26
C GLU A 12 -0.83 -25.50 -3.42
N LEU A 13 0.02 -24.65 -4.02
CA LEU A 13 0.61 -23.51 -3.32
C LEU A 13 -0.47 -22.55 -2.78
N ARG A 14 -1.55 -22.32 -3.54
CA ARG A 14 -2.68 -21.49 -3.10
C ARG A 14 -3.38 -22.04 -1.86
N HIS A 15 -3.37 -23.36 -1.68
CA HIS A 15 -3.98 -24.03 -0.53
C HIS A 15 -3.05 -24.11 0.68
N THR A 16 -1.75 -24.28 0.45
CA THR A 16 -0.76 -24.47 1.53
C THR A 16 -0.16 -23.16 2.03
N ILE A 17 -0.20 -22.09 1.24
CA ILE A 17 0.36 -20.80 1.65
C ILE A 17 -0.44 -20.21 2.82
N GLU A 18 0.29 -19.81 3.86
CA GLU A 18 -0.31 -19.12 5.00
C GLU A 18 -0.82 -17.74 4.57
N LYS A 19 -2.09 -17.45 4.90
CA LYS A 19 -2.76 -16.19 4.53
C LYS A 19 -2.51 -15.10 5.56
N ASP A 20 -1.24 -14.91 5.93
CA ASP A 20 -0.82 -13.83 6.82
C ASP A 20 -0.61 -12.54 6.03
N TYR A 21 -1.36 -11.49 6.38
CA TYR A 21 -1.30 -10.21 5.69
C TYR A 21 0.09 -9.57 5.79
N ASN A 22 0.70 -9.56 6.98
CA ASN A 22 1.99 -8.91 7.17
C ASN A 22 3.10 -9.60 6.38
N SER A 23 3.08 -10.92 6.31
CA SER A 23 3.97 -11.71 5.47
C SER A 23 3.75 -11.41 3.99
N LEU A 24 2.52 -11.60 3.48
CA LEU A 24 2.24 -11.56 2.04
C LEU A 24 2.24 -10.14 1.44
N CYS A 25 1.70 -9.16 2.16
CA CYS A 25 1.43 -7.83 1.62
C CYS A 25 2.44 -6.77 2.06
N ASP A 26 3.33 -7.06 3.01
CA ASP A 26 4.29 -6.08 3.54
C ASP A 26 5.74 -6.60 3.50
N LYS A 27 6.02 -7.72 4.16
CA LYS A 27 7.39 -8.27 4.27
C LYS A 27 7.92 -8.86 2.96
N GLN A 28 7.07 -9.55 2.18
CA GLN A 28 7.48 -10.12 0.89
C GLN A 28 7.46 -9.03 -0.20
N PRO A 29 8.61 -8.65 -0.79
CA PRO A 29 8.66 -7.50 -1.70
C PRO A 29 7.77 -7.63 -2.94
N ILE A 30 7.71 -8.83 -3.54
CA ILE A 30 6.84 -9.10 -4.70
C ILE A 30 5.36 -9.07 -4.31
N GLY A 31 5.02 -9.68 -3.17
CA GLY A 31 3.64 -9.69 -2.67
C GLY A 31 3.15 -8.29 -2.30
N ARG A 32 4.00 -7.48 -1.66
CA ARG A 32 3.75 -6.05 -1.42
C ARG A 32 3.49 -5.28 -2.72
N LEU A 33 4.33 -5.46 -3.74
CA LEU A 33 4.15 -4.79 -5.02
C LEU A 33 2.82 -5.17 -5.69
N LEU A 34 2.51 -6.47 -5.77
CA LEU A 34 1.25 -6.97 -6.35
C LEU A 34 0.02 -6.49 -5.55
N PHE A 35 0.12 -6.45 -4.22
CA PHE A 35 -0.96 -5.95 -3.37
C PHE A 35 -1.22 -4.46 -3.59
N ARG A 36 -0.16 -3.64 -3.71
CA ARG A 36 -0.30 -2.20 -4.02
C ARG A 36 -0.91 -1.98 -5.40
N GLN A 37 -0.49 -2.75 -6.41
CA GLN A 37 -1.14 -2.73 -7.74
C GLN A 37 -2.63 -3.08 -7.66
N PHE A 38 -3.02 -4.03 -6.81
CA PHE A 38 -4.43 -4.31 -6.56
C PHE A 38 -5.13 -3.12 -5.88
N CYS A 39 -4.52 -2.51 -4.86
CA CYS A 39 -5.08 -1.34 -4.18
C CYS A 39 -5.28 -0.15 -5.14
N ASP A 40 -4.41 0.05 -6.12
CA ASP A 40 -4.53 1.09 -7.15
C ASP A 40 -5.80 0.96 -8.00
N THR A 41 -6.39 -0.25 -8.07
CA THR A 41 -7.64 -0.48 -8.82
C THR A 41 -8.89 0.02 -8.10
N LYS A 42 -8.80 0.39 -6.81
CA LYS A 42 -9.93 0.84 -6.00
C LYS A 42 -9.58 2.13 -5.28
N HIS A 43 -10.36 3.18 -5.53
CA HIS A 43 -10.10 4.52 -4.99
C HIS A 43 -9.81 4.54 -3.49
N ASP A 44 -10.65 3.91 -2.67
CA ASP A 44 -10.49 3.93 -1.22
C ASP A 44 -9.24 3.19 -0.74
N LEU A 45 -8.88 2.09 -1.41
CA LEU A 45 -7.66 1.35 -1.08
C LEU A 45 -6.42 2.13 -1.51
N LYS A 46 -6.45 2.72 -2.71
CA LYS A 46 -5.38 3.60 -3.19
C LYS A 46 -5.14 4.74 -2.21
N ARG A 47 -6.21 5.40 -1.73
CA ARG A 47 -6.11 6.48 -0.74
C ARG A 47 -5.47 6.01 0.57
N CYS A 48 -5.78 4.79 1.05
CA CYS A 48 -5.11 4.22 2.22
C CYS A 48 -3.61 3.96 1.99
N ILE A 49 -3.24 3.48 0.80
CA ILE A 49 -1.85 3.21 0.40
C ILE A 49 -1.05 4.51 0.30
N GLU A 50 -1.63 5.56 -0.30
CA GLU A 50 -1.02 6.90 -0.36
C GLU A 50 -0.83 7.51 1.03
N PHE A 51 -1.78 7.32 1.96
CA PHE A 51 -1.63 7.76 3.34
C PHE A 51 -0.46 7.08 4.04
N LEU A 52 -0.32 5.76 3.89
CA LEU A 52 0.78 5.00 4.49
C LEU A 52 2.14 5.45 3.95
N ASP A 53 2.23 5.77 2.65
CA ASP A 53 3.46 6.32 2.07
C ASP A 53 3.79 7.69 2.62
N ALA A 54 2.79 8.58 2.71
CA ALA A 54 3.00 9.91 3.27
C ALA A 54 3.46 9.85 4.75
N VAL A 55 2.90 8.92 5.54
CA VAL A 55 3.37 8.68 6.92
C VAL A 55 4.80 8.16 6.93
N ALA A 56 5.16 7.23 6.06
CA ALA A 56 6.53 6.72 5.97
C ALA A 56 7.52 7.84 5.58
N GLU A 57 7.14 8.75 4.69
CA GLU A 57 7.93 9.94 4.34
C GLU A 57 8.08 10.90 5.52
N TYR A 58 7.01 11.13 6.28
CA TYR A 58 7.03 11.95 7.49
C TYR A 58 7.96 11.38 8.58
N GLU A 59 7.96 10.06 8.78
CA GLU A 59 8.79 9.39 9.79
C GLU A 59 10.29 9.56 9.53
N VAL A 60 10.69 9.71 8.26
CA VAL A 60 12.09 9.92 7.84
C VAL A 60 12.43 11.36 7.47
N ALA A 61 11.46 12.28 7.60
CA ALA A 61 11.66 13.69 7.29
C ALA A 61 12.65 14.35 8.26
N ALA A 62 13.47 15.26 7.71
CA ALA A 62 14.35 16.13 8.49
C ALA A 62 13.54 16.99 9.48
N ASP A 63 14.15 17.42 10.58
CA ASP A 63 13.46 18.16 11.66
C ASP A 63 12.78 19.43 11.11
N GLU A 64 13.45 20.12 10.20
CA GLU A 64 12.98 21.33 9.53
C GLU A 64 11.74 21.12 8.66
N ASP A 65 11.63 19.97 7.98
CA ASP A 65 10.56 19.67 7.02
C ASP A 65 9.39 18.92 7.67
N ARG A 66 9.61 18.28 8.81
CA ARG A 66 8.64 17.40 9.46
C ARG A 66 7.31 18.09 9.74
N ARG A 67 7.35 19.36 10.16
CA ARG A 67 6.12 20.12 10.44
C ARG A 67 5.26 20.29 9.20
N ASP A 68 5.87 20.71 8.10
CA ASP A 68 5.15 21.00 6.86
C ASP A 68 4.66 19.69 6.20
N CYS A 69 5.47 18.63 6.26
CA CYS A 69 5.05 17.27 5.88
C CYS A 69 3.82 16.80 6.67
N GLY A 70 3.82 16.99 8.00
CA GLY A 70 2.68 16.62 8.85
C GLY A 70 1.41 17.43 8.55
N LEU A 71 1.54 18.73 8.26
CA LEU A 71 0.43 19.57 7.84
C LEU A 71 -0.16 19.12 6.49
N LEU A 72 0.69 18.72 5.54
CA LEU A 72 0.26 18.19 4.25
C LEU A 72 -0.54 16.89 4.39
N ILE A 73 -0.12 15.99 5.29
CA ILE A 73 -0.87 14.75 5.59
C ILE A 73 -2.25 15.09 6.16
N LEU A 74 -2.32 16.02 7.13
CA LEU A 74 -3.58 16.45 7.72
C LEU A 74 -4.53 17.01 6.67
N ASP A 75 -4.02 17.89 5.80
CA ASP A 75 -4.83 18.51 4.76
C ASP A 75 -5.32 17.50 3.71
N THR A 76 -4.42 16.64 3.23
CA THR A 76 -4.73 15.68 2.15
C THR A 76 -5.71 14.59 2.60
N PHE A 77 -5.57 14.10 3.83
CA PHE A 77 -6.27 12.90 4.28
C PHE A 77 -7.45 13.17 5.23
N PHE A 78 -7.44 14.29 5.97
CA PHE A 78 -8.40 14.56 7.06
C PHE A 78 -9.22 15.86 6.91
N SER A 79 -8.94 16.71 5.91
CA SER A 79 -9.77 17.88 5.62
C SER A 79 -11.19 17.48 5.15
N LYS A 80 -12.21 18.14 5.71
CA LYS A 80 -13.64 17.83 5.48
C LYS A 80 -14.12 18.01 4.04
N GLU A 81 -13.34 18.69 3.19
CA GLU A 81 -13.71 18.99 1.80
C GLU A 81 -13.52 17.80 0.84
N VAL A 82 -12.79 16.77 1.24
CA VAL A 82 -12.50 15.60 0.37
C VAL A 82 -13.72 14.68 0.18
N HIS A 83 -14.82 14.92 0.91
CA HIS A 83 -16.00 14.05 0.89
C HIS A 83 -17.04 14.37 -0.21
N PHE A 84 -16.81 15.40 -1.04
CA PHE A 84 -17.77 15.87 -2.07
C PHE A 84 -17.48 15.41 -3.51
N LEU A 85 -16.49 14.53 -3.73
CA LEU A 85 -16.19 13.97 -5.06
C LEU A 85 -16.36 12.45 -5.15
N LEU A 86 -17.07 11.84 -4.20
CA LEU A 86 -17.65 10.49 -4.34
C LEU A 86 -19.08 10.58 -4.86
#